data_AF-A0A8T3Y903-F1
#
_entry.id   AF-A0A8T3Y903-F1
#
_cell.length_a   1.000
_cell.length_b   1.000
_cell.length_c   1.000
_cell.angle_alpha   90.00
_cell.angle_beta   90.00
_cell.angle_gamma   90.00
#
_symmetry.space_group_name_H-M   'P 1'
#
loop_
_entity.id
_entity.type
_entity.pdbx_description
1 polymer ?
#
loop_
_entity_poly.entity_id
_entity_poly.type
_entity_poly.pdbx_seq_one_letter_code
_entity_poly.pdbx_strand_id
1 'polypeptide(L)'
;MKEKEGAFTVFVLLTVLSVLLFGCTLVKRPDIFPETTEIGTIQPENLAENGSSASATKCDDSQDGGNNPSVQGILRVTYNAKVTSLTDTCNNQDYLTEYYCDGKEYRYYKKLCTYGCRDGACLSTMPDQQPVMEQPALLPEGEQVEQEEAPAAIPECFNGFRDLQETDMDCGGPNCKPCGYGKHCKLKRDCVAPLSCNVRSFLCLSVAH
;
A
#
# COMPACT_ATOMS: atom_id res chain seq x y z
N MET A 1 42.12 12.38 -60.25
CA MET A 1 41.95 12.61 -58.80
C MET A 1 40.46 12.72 -58.50
N LYS A 2 39.73 11.60 -58.34
CA LYS A 2 38.28 11.63 -58.11
C LYS A 2 37.77 10.30 -57.53
N GLU A 3 38.29 9.88 -56.38
CA GLU A 3 37.90 8.58 -55.78
C GLU A 3 37.96 8.51 -54.24
N LYS A 4 38.08 9.64 -53.53
CA LYS A 4 38.24 9.64 -52.06
C LYS A 4 37.07 10.23 -51.25
N GLU A 5 36.01 10.71 -51.90
CA GLU A 5 34.88 11.38 -51.23
C GLU A 5 33.80 10.39 -50.69
N GLY A 6 33.71 9.16 -51.23
CA GLY A 6 32.65 8.21 -50.89
C GLY A 6 32.90 7.35 -49.65
N ALA A 7 34.17 7.20 -49.21
CA ALA A 7 34.50 6.36 -48.07
C ALA A 7 34.13 7.03 -46.72
N PHE A 8 34.21 8.35 -46.65
CA PHE A 8 33.96 9.09 -45.41
C PHE A 8 32.46 9.12 -45.06
N THR A 9 31.60 9.25 -46.06
CA THR A 9 30.14 9.26 -45.89
C THR A 9 29.59 7.90 -45.45
N VAL A 10 30.17 6.80 -45.94
CA VAL A 10 29.79 5.43 -45.54
C VAL A 10 30.19 5.13 -44.10
N PHE A 11 31.36 5.61 -43.63
CA PHE A 11 31.77 5.45 -42.24
C PHE A 11 30.88 6.23 -41.27
N VAL A 12 30.50 7.47 -41.61
CA VAL A 12 29.60 8.28 -40.77
C VAL A 12 28.21 7.66 -40.71
N LEU A 13 27.68 7.12 -41.80
CA LEU A 13 26.38 6.45 -41.79
C LEU A 13 26.40 5.15 -40.97
N LEU A 14 27.48 4.36 -41.05
CA LEU A 14 27.60 3.12 -40.25
C LEU A 14 27.74 3.40 -38.75
N THR A 15 28.41 4.48 -38.35
CA THR A 15 28.51 4.86 -36.92
C THR A 15 27.21 5.49 -36.40
N VAL A 16 26.46 6.24 -37.21
CA VAL A 16 25.15 6.75 -36.81
C VAL A 16 24.11 5.63 -36.73
N LEU A 17 24.15 4.66 -37.65
CA LEU A 17 23.26 3.50 -37.62
C LEU A 17 23.54 2.59 -36.42
N SER A 18 24.81 2.43 -36.02
CA SER A 18 25.15 1.68 -34.81
C SER A 18 24.70 2.42 -33.54
N VAL A 19 24.84 3.74 -33.45
CA VAL A 19 24.32 4.51 -32.29
C VAL A 19 22.78 4.44 -32.21
N LEU A 20 22.06 4.40 -33.33
CA LEU A 20 20.60 4.25 -33.34
C LEU A 20 20.13 2.82 -33.04
N LEU A 21 20.87 1.80 -33.50
CA LEU A 21 20.56 0.38 -33.22
C LEU A 21 20.97 -0.05 -31.80
N PHE A 22 22.04 0.51 -31.24
CA PHE A 22 22.51 0.21 -29.87
C PHE A 22 22.02 1.22 -28.82
N GLY A 23 21.46 2.36 -29.23
CA GLY A 23 20.99 3.43 -28.33
C GLY A 23 19.59 3.24 -27.72
N CYS A 24 18.82 2.22 -28.14
CA CYS A 24 17.45 2.00 -27.65
C CYS A 24 17.32 0.99 -26.49
N THR A 25 18.39 0.36 -25.99
CA THR A 25 18.24 -0.80 -25.10
C THR A 25 18.26 -0.54 -23.59
N LEU A 26 18.35 0.70 -23.07
CA LEU A 26 18.45 0.88 -21.61
C LEU A 26 17.71 2.11 -21.04
N VAL A 27 16.44 2.31 -21.40
CA VAL A 27 15.52 2.95 -20.44
C VAL A 27 15.07 1.86 -19.46
N LYS A 28 15.82 1.69 -18.37
CA LYS A 28 15.31 0.95 -17.20
C LYS A 28 14.01 1.62 -16.77
N ARG A 29 12.91 0.86 -16.79
CA ARG A 29 11.66 1.27 -16.13
C ARG A 29 11.96 1.57 -14.65
N PRO A 30 11.48 2.69 -14.10
CA PRO A 30 11.53 2.90 -12.66
C PRO A 30 10.56 1.91 -11.99
N ASP A 31 11.16 1.03 -11.20
CA ASP A 31 10.65 0.46 -9.95
C ASP A 31 9.18 -0.01 -9.96
N ILE A 32 8.97 -1.20 -10.54
CA ILE A 32 8.01 -2.13 -9.94
C ILE A 32 8.70 -2.63 -8.67
N PHE A 33 8.24 -2.14 -7.51
CA PHE A 33 8.65 -2.63 -6.18
C PHE A 33 8.60 -4.17 -6.20
N PRO A 34 9.73 -4.88 -6.11
CA PRO A 34 9.67 -6.31 -5.90
C PRO A 34 9.08 -6.55 -4.50
N GLU A 35 8.20 -7.52 -4.39
CA GLU A 35 7.75 -8.08 -3.11
C GLU A 35 9.00 -8.59 -2.38
N THR A 36 9.63 -7.74 -1.56
CA THR A 36 10.86 -8.09 -0.86
C THR A 36 10.48 -9.03 0.27
N THR A 37 10.63 -10.34 0.02
CA THR A 37 10.64 -11.35 1.06
C THR A 37 11.94 -11.18 1.84
N GLU A 38 11.93 -10.31 2.84
CA GLU A 38 13.05 -10.19 3.77
C GLU A 38 12.98 -11.34 4.77
N ILE A 39 13.94 -12.26 4.70
CA ILE A 39 14.17 -13.25 5.74
C ILE A 39 14.74 -12.49 6.94
N GLY A 40 13.90 -11.85 7.75
CA GLY A 40 14.42 -11.22 8.96
C GLY A 40 14.66 -12.26 10.02
N THR A 41 15.93 -12.38 10.38
CA THR A 41 16.35 -13.04 11.61
C THR A 41 15.98 -12.12 12.76
N ILE A 42 14.97 -12.47 13.54
CA ILE A 42 14.81 -11.94 14.87
C ILE A 42 16.00 -12.50 15.66
N GLN A 43 16.94 -11.63 16.01
CA GLN A 43 17.78 -11.89 17.17
C GLN A 43 16.84 -11.71 18.37
N PRO A 44 16.40 -12.79 19.07
CA PRO A 44 15.92 -12.58 20.41
C PRO A 44 17.11 -11.96 21.15
N GLU A 45 16.89 -10.78 21.70
CA GLU A 45 17.86 -9.90 22.36
C GLU A 45 18.63 -10.52 23.55
N ASN A 46 18.63 -11.84 23.71
CA ASN A 46 19.57 -12.61 24.51
C ASN A 46 19.60 -14.08 24.05
N LEU A 47 20.39 -14.46 23.04
CA LEU A 47 21.10 -15.75 22.99
C LEU A 47 22.16 -15.72 21.85
N ALA A 48 23.42 -15.52 22.25
CA ALA A 48 24.70 -15.79 21.58
C ALA A 48 24.76 -15.94 20.03
N GLU A 49 25.40 -14.92 19.43
CA GLU A 49 26.32 -14.85 18.28
C GLU A 49 26.26 -15.83 17.08
N ASN A 50 26.37 -15.16 15.92
CA ASN A 50 26.64 -15.58 14.56
C ASN A 50 25.47 -16.04 13.68
N GLY A 51 25.22 -15.19 12.67
CA GLY A 51 24.16 -15.31 11.69
C GLY A 51 24.10 -16.66 11.00
N SER A 52 23.01 -17.37 11.24
CA SER A 52 22.47 -18.35 10.34
C SER A 52 20.99 -18.50 10.68
N SER A 53 20.15 -18.72 9.66
CA SER A 53 18.75 -19.09 9.78
C SER A 53 18.53 -19.96 11.03
N ALA A 54 17.84 -19.43 12.04
CA ALA A 54 17.61 -20.19 13.25
C ALA A 54 16.62 -21.31 12.90
N SER A 55 17.12 -22.53 12.75
CA SER A 55 16.28 -23.71 12.49
C SER A 55 15.47 -24.03 13.74
N ALA A 56 14.16 -23.80 13.73
CA ALA A 56 13.32 -24.06 14.90
C ALA A 56 13.18 -25.58 15.12
N THR A 57 13.13 -26.00 16.38
CA THR A 57 12.79 -27.41 16.68
C THR A 57 11.33 -27.69 16.34
N LYS A 58 10.47 -26.67 16.50
CA LYS A 58 9.05 -26.71 16.14
C LYS A 58 8.59 -25.31 15.74
N CYS A 59 7.89 -25.23 14.62
CA CYS A 59 7.21 -24.03 14.15
C CYS A 59 5.73 -24.43 13.99
N ASP A 60 4.85 -23.78 14.75
CA ASP A 60 3.40 -23.98 14.65
C ASP A 60 2.77 -22.62 14.31
N ASP A 61 1.97 -22.57 13.25
CA ASP A 61 1.24 -21.37 12.85
C ASP A 61 -0.26 -21.59 13.03
N SER A 62 -0.95 -20.65 13.66
CA SER A 62 -2.32 -20.87 14.13
C SER A 62 -3.38 -20.46 13.11
N GLN A 63 -4.33 -21.37 12.88
CA GLN A 63 -5.61 -21.24 12.14
C GLN A 63 -5.59 -21.39 10.61
N ASP A 64 -4.44 -21.28 9.96
CA ASP A 64 -4.29 -21.33 8.49
C ASP A 64 -3.09 -22.17 8.02
N GLY A 65 -2.16 -22.51 8.91
CA GLY A 65 -1.04 -23.40 8.59
C GLY A 65 -0.03 -22.77 7.64
N GLY A 66 0.08 -21.44 7.60
CA GLY A 66 1.13 -20.74 6.88
C GLY A 66 0.67 -19.42 6.26
N ASN A 67 1.39 -19.02 5.22
CA ASN A 67 1.29 -17.74 4.51
C ASN A 67 -0.14 -17.42 3.99
N ASN A 68 -0.94 -16.74 4.80
CA ASN A 68 -2.31 -16.33 4.48
C ASN A 68 -2.60 -14.91 5.01
N PRO A 69 -2.32 -13.87 4.21
CA PRO A 69 -2.43 -12.49 4.66
C PRO A 69 -3.87 -12.03 4.93
N SER A 70 -4.90 -12.86 4.73
CA SER A 70 -6.31 -12.49 4.99
C SER A 70 -6.83 -12.98 6.34
N VAL A 71 -6.01 -13.71 7.10
CA VAL A 71 -6.36 -14.25 8.41
C VAL A 71 -5.26 -13.82 9.37
N GLN A 72 -5.64 -13.40 10.59
CA GLN A 72 -4.66 -13.08 11.60
C GLN A 72 -4.07 -14.39 12.15
N GLY A 73 -2.78 -14.61 11.90
CA GLY A 73 -2.00 -15.74 12.38
C GLY A 73 -1.17 -15.44 13.63
N ILE A 74 -0.84 -16.50 14.37
CA ILE A 74 0.15 -16.48 15.45
C ILE A 74 1.15 -17.59 15.18
N LEU A 75 2.33 -17.16 14.77
CA LEU A 75 3.50 -17.97 14.61
C LEU A 75 4.12 -18.28 15.97
N ARG A 76 4.23 -19.56 16.33
CA ARG A 76 4.91 -20.05 17.53
C ARG A 76 6.16 -20.81 17.15
N VAL A 77 7.31 -20.31 17.59
CA VAL A 77 8.61 -20.89 17.29
C VAL A 77 9.27 -21.39 18.57
N THR A 78 9.71 -22.65 18.57
CA THR A 78 10.40 -23.28 19.69
C THR A 78 11.87 -23.50 19.38
N TYR A 79 12.75 -22.88 20.16
CA TYR A 79 14.21 -23.05 20.11
C TYR A 79 14.72 -23.55 21.46
N ASN A 80 15.37 -24.71 21.52
CA ASN A 80 15.94 -25.26 22.77
C ASN A 80 14.94 -25.22 23.94
N ALA A 81 13.69 -25.62 23.70
CA ALA A 81 12.55 -25.57 24.63
C ALA A 81 12.07 -24.16 25.07
N LYS A 82 12.64 -23.07 24.54
CA LYS A 82 12.11 -21.71 24.68
C LYS A 82 11.11 -21.42 23.56
N VAL A 83 9.91 -20.97 23.93
CA VAL A 83 8.84 -20.62 22.99
C VAL A 83 8.80 -19.10 22.79
N THR A 84 8.88 -18.67 21.54
CA THR A 84 8.66 -17.29 21.10
C THR A 84 7.40 -17.26 20.23
N SER A 85 6.50 -16.31 20.48
CA SER A 85 5.32 -16.10 19.65
C SER A 85 5.42 -14.77 18.91
N LEU A 86 5.06 -14.81 17.63
CA LEU A 86 4.98 -13.66 16.73
C LEU A 86 3.57 -13.66 16.14
N THR A 87 3.03 -12.49 15.85
CA THR A 87 1.66 -12.34 15.38
C THR A 87 1.66 -11.39 14.20
N ASP A 88 0.81 -11.69 13.23
CA ASP A 88 0.64 -10.83 12.06
C ASP A 88 0.18 -9.45 12.50
N THR A 89 0.86 -8.44 11.97
CA THR A 89 0.74 -7.07 12.47
C THR A 89 0.62 -6.09 11.32
N CYS A 90 -0.39 -5.24 11.37
CA CYS A 90 -0.49 -4.09 10.48
C CYS A 90 0.56 -3.05 10.88
N ASN A 91 1.56 -2.84 10.03
CA ASN A 91 2.55 -1.78 10.24
C ASN A 91 1.92 -0.38 10.08
N ASN A 92 0.92 -0.29 9.21
CA ASN A 92 0.09 0.89 8.96
C ASN A 92 -1.25 0.44 8.33
N GLN A 93 -2.07 1.39 7.89
CA GLN A 93 -3.39 1.12 7.29
C GLN A 93 -3.35 0.25 6.03
N ASP A 94 -2.22 0.17 5.32
CA ASP A 94 -2.13 -0.52 4.03
C ASP A 94 -1.16 -1.71 4.04
N TYR A 95 -0.26 -1.82 5.02
CA TYR A 95 0.82 -2.81 5.03
C TYR A 95 0.72 -3.78 6.20
N LEU A 96 0.60 -5.07 5.88
CA LEU A 96 0.68 -6.19 6.81
C LEU A 96 2.11 -6.74 6.87
N THR A 97 2.64 -7.01 8.07
CA THR A 97 3.74 -7.95 8.25
C THR A 97 3.12 -9.32 8.53
N GLU A 98 3.34 -10.24 7.60
CA GLU A 98 2.88 -11.62 7.67
C GLU A 98 4.01 -12.51 8.18
N TYR A 99 3.79 -13.25 9.25
CA TYR A 99 4.69 -14.24 9.83
C TYR A 99 4.14 -15.65 9.61
N TYR A 100 4.95 -16.55 9.06
CA TYR A 100 4.48 -17.90 8.75
C TYR A 100 5.59 -18.95 8.88
N CYS A 101 5.19 -20.22 9.00
CA CYS A 101 6.11 -21.35 8.97
C CYS A 101 6.39 -21.84 7.54
N ASP A 102 7.65 -22.04 7.20
CA ASP A 102 8.11 -22.82 6.05
C ASP A 102 8.86 -24.06 6.56
N GLY A 103 8.11 -25.14 6.78
CA GLY A 103 8.60 -26.35 7.42
C GLY A 103 9.00 -26.10 8.88
N LYS A 104 10.30 -26.03 9.16
CA LYS A 104 10.86 -25.76 10.51
C LYS A 104 11.48 -24.36 10.61
N GLU A 105 11.51 -23.60 9.54
CA GLU A 105 11.96 -22.22 9.55
C GLU A 105 10.74 -21.31 9.68
N TYR A 106 10.87 -20.22 10.43
CA TYR A 106 9.90 -19.14 10.32
C TYR A 106 10.36 -18.15 9.26
N ARG A 107 9.41 -17.54 8.56
CA ARG A 107 9.63 -16.49 7.57
C ARG A 107 8.67 -15.35 7.85
N TYR A 108 8.98 -14.18 7.32
CA TYR A 108 8.00 -13.11 7.21
C TYR A 108 8.18 -12.33 5.91
N TYR A 109 7.16 -11.55 5.54
CA TYR A 109 7.26 -10.55 4.48
C TYR A 109 6.28 -9.40 4.75
N LYS A 110 6.44 -8.30 4.02
CA LYS A 110 5.49 -7.18 4.05
C LYS A 110 4.57 -7.26 2.85
N LYS A 111 3.26 -7.29 3.11
CA LYS A 111 2.22 -7.29 2.08
C LYS A 111 1.48 -5.96 2.05
N LEU A 112 1.30 -5.42 0.85
CA LEU A 112 0.35 -4.33 0.62
C LEU A 112 -1.07 -4.92 0.51
N CYS A 113 -1.94 -4.54 1.42
CA CYS A 113 -3.35 -4.90 1.46
C CYS A 113 -4.18 -3.95 0.58
N THR A 114 -4.82 -4.48 -0.46
CA THR A 114 -5.58 -3.68 -1.43
C THR A 114 -6.75 -2.91 -0.82
N TYR A 115 -7.37 -3.45 0.23
CA TYR A 115 -8.52 -2.84 0.92
C TYR A 115 -8.19 -2.37 2.33
N GLY A 116 -6.90 -2.27 2.64
CA GLY A 116 -6.39 -1.93 3.97
C GLY A 116 -6.11 -3.15 4.85
N CYS A 117 -5.38 -2.90 5.92
CA CYS A 117 -4.98 -3.85 6.95
C CYS A 117 -5.69 -3.49 8.26
N ARG A 118 -6.29 -4.49 8.90
CA ARG A 118 -6.94 -4.34 10.20
C ARG A 118 -6.74 -5.60 11.03
N ASP A 119 -6.48 -5.43 12.32
CA ASP A 119 -6.34 -6.52 13.29
C ASP A 119 -5.36 -7.62 12.86
N GLY A 120 -4.26 -7.24 12.18
CA GLY A 120 -3.26 -8.21 11.74
C GLY A 120 -3.66 -9.03 10.53
N ALA A 121 -4.63 -8.57 9.73
CA ALA A 121 -5.02 -9.20 8.47
C ALA A 121 -5.35 -8.16 7.38
N CYS A 122 -5.12 -8.52 6.13
CA CYS A 122 -5.60 -7.79 4.97
C CYS A 122 -7.11 -7.97 4.81
N LEU A 123 -7.81 -6.85 4.65
CA LEU A 123 -9.21 -6.84 4.32
C LEU A 123 -9.42 -7.38 2.90
N SER A 124 -10.40 -8.28 2.73
CA SER A 124 -10.79 -8.84 1.42
C SER A 124 -11.78 -7.94 0.67
N THR A 125 -12.37 -6.97 1.36
CA THR A 125 -13.32 -6.00 0.83
C THR A 125 -13.13 -4.66 1.54
N MET A 126 -13.52 -3.57 0.88
CA MET A 126 -13.56 -2.26 1.53
C MET A 126 -14.46 -2.34 2.78
N PRO A 127 -14.04 -1.76 3.93
CA PRO A 127 -14.79 -1.83 5.18
C PRO A 127 -16.20 -1.20 5.13
N ASP A 128 -16.53 -0.46 4.07
CA ASP A 128 -17.86 0.12 3.84
C ASP A 128 -18.94 -0.86 3.29
N GLN A 129 -18.61 -2.15 3.14
CA GLN A 129 -19.60 -3.16 2.70
C GLN A 129 -20.08 -4.09 3.81
N GLN A 130 -19.85 -3.79 5.08
CA GLN A 130 -20.65 -4.43 6.11
C GLN A 130 -22.12 -4.06 5.85
N PRO A 131 -23.01 -5.05 5.61
CA PRO A 131 -24.43 -4.74 5.56
C PRO A 131 -24.74 -4.12 6.91
N VAL A 132 -25.11 -2.85 6.91
CA VAL A 132 -25.84 -2.24 8.01
C VAL A 132 -26.93 -3.24 8.38
N MET A 133 -26.75 -3.94 9.49
CA MET A 133 -27.84 -4.68 10.11
C MET A 133 -28.85 -3.60 10.44
N GLU A 134 -29.86 -3.51 9.60
CA GLU A 134 -30.97 -2.57 9.68
C GLU A 134 -31.56 -2.70 11.09
N GLN A 135 -31.19 -1.79 11.98
CA GLN A 135 -31.84 -1.70 13.29
C GLN A 135 -33.21 -1.10 13.05
N PRO A 136 -34.28 -1.78 13.50
CA PRO A 136 -35.64 -1.41 13.17
C PRO A 136 -35.98 -0.05 13.79
N ALA A 137 -36.62 0.77 12.98
CA ALA A 137 -37.19 2.04 13.39
C ALA A 137 -38.11 1.85 14.61
N LEU A 138 -37.75 2.48 15.73
CA LEU A 138 -38.72 2.94 16.72
C LEU A 138 -38.37 4.36 17.12
N LEU A 139 -39.16 5.28 16.57
CA LEU A 139 -39.28 6.67 16.98
C LEU A 139 -39.52 6.75 18.50
N PRO A 140 -39.09 7.85 19.14
CA PRO A 140 -40.10 8.67 19.76
C PRO A 140 -40.06 10.11 19.25
N GLU A 141 -41.27 10.67 19.27
CA GLU A 141 -41.64 11.97 18.76
C GLU A 141 -41.05 13.09 19.63
N GLY A 142 -40.57 14.15 18.97
CA GLY A 142 -40.53 15.50 19.54
C GLY A 142 -39.22 15.95 20.19
N GLU A 143 -38.42 16.68 19.42
CA GLU A 143 -37.98 18.04 19.81
C GLU A 143 -37.51 18.76 18.53
N GLN A 144 -38.13 19.91 18.23
CA GLN A 144 -37.78 20.73 17.06
C GLN A 144 -36.56 21.60 17.38
N VAL A 145 -35.53 21.54 16.53
CA VAL A 145 -34.51 22.59 16.45
C VAL A 145 -34.34 22.99 14.98
N GLU A 146 -35.00 24.07 14.59
CA GLU A 146 -34.60 24.88 13.45
C GLU A 146 -33.49 25.84 13.92
N GLN A 147 -32.30 25.79 13.30
CA GLN A 147 -31.65 26.95 12.69
C GLN A 147 -30.33 26.56 12.01
N GLU A 148 -30.28 26.95 10.74
CA GLU A 148 -29.26 26.73 9.72
C GLU A 148 -28.04 27.63 9.96
N GLU A 149 -26.85 27.08 9.69
CA GLU A 149 -25.55 27.75 9.36
C GLU A 149 -24.34 27.34 10.20
N ALA A 150 -23.84 26.12 9.95
CA ALA A 150 -22.42 25.77 9.79
C ALA A 150 -22.41 24.28 9.39
N PRO A 151 -21.76 23.86 8.27
CA PRO A 151 -21.65 22.43 8.02
C PRO A 151 -20.82 21.88 9.17
N ALA A 152 -21.47 21.10 10.03
CA ALA A 152 -20.83 20.36 11.09
C ALA A 152 -19.61 19.70 10.47
N ALA A 153 -18.42 20.06 10.96
CA ALA A 153 -17.22 19.32 10.62
C ALA A 153 -17.55 17.87 10.94
N ILE A 154 -17.78 17.08 9.89
CA ILE A 154 -18.08 15.67 10.05
C ILE A 154 -16.83 15.13 10.75
N PRO A 155 -16.96 14.57 11.97
CA PRO A 155 -15.81 14.24 12.80
C PRO A 155 -14.81 13.34 12.07
N GLU A 156 -15.29 12.62 11.06
CA GLU A 156 -14.51 11.70 10.26
C GLU A 156 -13.59 12.38 9.24
N CYS A 157 -13.85 13.63 8.86
CA CYS A 157 -12.99 14.37 7.93
C CYS A 157 -11.64 14.83 8.54
N PHE A 158 -11.37 14.52 9.81
CA PHE A 158 -10.16 14.92 10.55
C PHE A 158 -9.73 13.85 11.57
N ASN A 159 -10.11 12.60 11.34
CA ASN A 159 -9.85 11.50 12.26
C ASN A 159 -8.55 10.74 11.95
N GLY A 160 -7.83 11.10 10.88
CA GLY A 160 -6.58 10.45 10.47
C GLY A 160 -6.78 9.16 9.67
N PHE A 161 -8.02 8.88 9.26
CA PHE A 161 -8.38 7.76 8.42
C PHE A 161 -8.95 8.30 7.10
N ARG A 162 -8.86 7.50 6.04
CA ARG A 162 -9.59 7.76 4.81
C ARG A 162 -10.85 6.92 4.84
N ASP A 163 -11.97 7.53 5.21
CA ASP A 163 -13.24 6.81 5.37
C ASP A 163 -14.42 7.49 4.65
N LEU A 164 -15.61 6.90 4.78
CA LEU A 164 -16.85 7.39 4.19
C LEU A 164 -16.73 7.74 2.71
N GLN A 165 -16.76 9.04 2.39
CA GLN A 165 -16.75 9.53 1.00
C GLN A 165 -15.49 10.34 0.69
N GLU A 166 -14.47 10.27 1.55
CA GLU A 166 -13.19 10.91 1.34
C GLU A 166 -12.44 10.32 0.15
N THR A 167 -11.71 11.19 -0.56
CA THR A 167 -10.85 10.73 -1.65
C THR A 167 -9.40 10.59 -1.25
N ASP A 168 -8.95 11.21 -0.17
CA ASP A 168 -7.67 10.98 0.51
C ASP A 168 -7.88 11.17 2.03
N MET A 169 -6.90 10.84 2.86
CA MET A 169 -7.01 10.95 4.32
C MET A 169 -7.38 12.37 4.75
N ASP A 170 -8.51 12.52 5.47
CA ASP A 170 -9.03 13.77 6.00
C ASP A 170 -9.35 14.83 4.92
N CYS A 171 -9.63 14.41 3.67
CA CYS A 171 -10.03 15.31 2.60
C CYS A 171 -10.75 14.66 1.39
N GLY A 172 -11.42 15.52 0.64
CA GLY A 172 -12.09 15.19 -0.62
C GLY A 172 -13.47 14.59 -0.42
N GLY A 173 -14.16 14.28 -1.52
CA GLY A 173 -15.55 13.86 -1.44
C GLY A 173 -16.54 15.02 -1.32
N PRO A 174 -17.84 14.71 -1.14
CA PRO A 174 -18.89 15.71 -1.03
C PRO A 174 -18.95 16.41 0.34
N ASN A 175 -18.38 15.78 1.36
CA ASN A 175 -18.63 16.08 2.77
C ASN A 175 -17.40 16.63 3.51
N CYS A 176 -16.20 16.43 2.96
CA CYS A 176 -14.96 16.91 3.55
C CYS A 176 -14.35 18.04 2.73
N LYS A 177 -13.42 18.77 3.35
CA LYS A 177 -12.68 19.85 2.67
C LYS A 177 -11.96 19.30 1.43
N PRO A 178 -11.78 20.08 0.35
CA PRO A 178 -11.03 19.64 -0.82
C PRO A 178 -9.56 19.31 -0.47
N CYS A 179 -9.02 18.31 -1.15
CA CYS A 179 -7.65 17.85 -1.03
C CYS A 179 -6.63 18.78 -1.69
N GLY A 180 -5.41 18.79 -1.12
CA GLY A 180 -4.26 19.54 -1.61
C GLY A 180 -3.52 18.87 -2.77
N TYR A 181 -2.38 19.44 -3.16
CA TYR A 181 -1.55 18.90 -4.25
C TYR A 181 -1.06 17.47 -3.95
N GLY A 182 -1.10 16.60 -4.95
CA GLY A 182 -0.59 15.23 -4.87
C GLY A 182 -1.47 14.28 -4.06
N LYS A 183 -2.65 14.73 -3.61
CA LYS A 183 -3.63 13.93 -2.89
C LYS A 183 -4.63 13.27 -3.85
N HIS A 184 -5.17 12.14 -3.46
CA HIS A 184 -6.09 11.34 -4.25
C HIS A 184 -7.44 12.04 -4.43
N CYS A 185 -8.02 11.87 -5.62
CA CYS A 185 -9.27 12.50 -6.03
C CYS A 185 -10.05 11.60 -7.00
N LYS A 186 -11.36 11.84 -7.11
CA LYS A 186 -12.23 11.22 -8.13
C LYS A 186 -12.85 12.28 -9.04
N LEU A 187 -13.15 13.44 -8.49
CA LEU A 187 -13.84 14.55 -9.12
C LEU A 187 -13.06 15.84 -8.94
N LYS A 188 -13.30 16.83 -9.81
CA LYS A 188 -12.67 18.14 -9.72
C LYS A 188 -12.91 18.82 -8.37
N ARG A 189 -14.09 18.65 -7.77
CA ARG A 189 -14.44 19.24 -6.45
C ARG A 189 -13.61 18.68 -5.30
N ASP A 190 -13.02 17.51 -5.48
CA ASP A 190 -12.20 16.88 -4.45
C ASP A 190 -10.86 17.59 -4.30
N CYS A 191 -10.51 18.54 -5.18
CA CYS A 191 -9.26 19.27 -5.16
C CYS A 191 -9.48 20.75 -4.85
N VAL A 192 -8.61 21.33 -4.03
CA VAL A 192 -8.62 22.77 -3.77
C VAL A 192 -8.32 23.54 -5.06
N ALA A 193 -9.08 24.59 -5.36
CA ALA A 193 -8.76 25.47 -6.48
C ALA A 193 -7.37 26.10 -6.26
N PRO A 194 -6.50 26.22 -7.29
CA PRO A 194 -6.75 26.01 -8.72
C PRO A 194 -6.44 24.59 -9.23
N LEU A 195 -6.26 23.60 -8.34
CA LEU A 195 -5.97 22.23 -8.74
C LEU A 195 -7.20 21.58 -9.41
N SER A 196 -6.97 20.54 -10.20
CA SER A 196 -8.04 19.67 -10.68
C SER A 196 -7.63 18.22 -10.59
N CYS A 197 -8.62 17.34 -10.54
CA CYS A 197 -8.37 15.93 -10.48
C CYS A 197 -7.84 15.41 -11.82
N ASN A 198 -6.62 14.88 -11.82
CA ASN A 198 -6.04 14.25 -12.98
C ASN A 198 -6.61 12.83 -13.14
N VAL A 199 -7.36 12.57 -14.21
CA VAL A 199 -8.04 11.29 -14.44
C VAL A 199 -7.11 10.11 -14.77
N ARG A 200 -5.80 10.35 -14.97
CA ARG A 200 -4.81 9.28 -15.21
C ARG A 200 -4.07 8.88 -13.95
N SER A 201 -3.66 9.86 -13.14
CA SER A 201 -2.96 9.60 -11.87
C SER A 201 -3.90 9.53 -10.66
N PHE A 202 -5.16 9.97 -10.81
CA PHE A 202 -6.13 10.15 -9.72
C PHE A 202 -5.63 11.08 -8.62
N LEU A 203 -4.78 12.06 -8.97
CA LEU A 203 -4.20 13.03 -8.04
C LEU A 203 -4.65 14.46 -8.36
N CYS A 204 -4.78 15.27 -7.31
CA CYS A 204 -4.96 16.71 -7.39
C CYS A 204 -3.67 17.37 -7.88
N LEU A 205 -3.67 17.83 -9.13
CA LEU A 205 -2.50 18.45 -9.77
C LEU A 205 -2.87 19.83 -10.34
N SER A 206 -1.86 20.65 -10.59
CA SER A 206 -2.06 21.90 -11.31
C SER A 206 -2.48 21.61 -12.76
N VAL A 207 -3.51 22.31 -13.21
CA VAL A 207 -3.88 22.31 -14.63
C VAL A 207 -3.02 23.37 -15.30
N ALA A 208 -2.11 22.96 -16.18
CA ALA A 208 -1.49 23.89 -17.12
C ALA A 208 -2.58 24.30 -18.11
N HIS A 209 -2.93 25.59 -18.09
CA HIS A 209 -3.85 26.21 -19.05
C HIS A 209 -3.18 26.39 -20.41
#